data_AF-A0A9Q0SBP5-F1
#
_entry.id   AF-A0A9Q0SBP5-F1
#
_cell.length_a   1.000
_cell.length_b   1.000
_cell.length_c   1.000
_cell.angle_alpha   90.00
_cell.angle_beta   90.00
_cell.angle_gamma   90.00
#
_symmetry.space_group_name_H-M   'P 1'
#
loop_
_entity.id
_entity.type
_entity.pdbx_description
1 polymer ?
#
loop_
_entity_poly.entity_id
_entity_poly.type
_entity_poly.pdbx_seq_one_letter_code
_entity_poly.pdbx_strand_id
1 'polypeptide(L)'
;MGRASPLLLVLLALGFFFAAYNLLTLVIQYKDSSTGLGPGISDSVTGMPANFRKSGKSNLKFHVALTASDAPYSQWQCRIMYYWYKKMKSMPGSDMGKFTRVLHSGKGDHLMDEIPTFVVDPLPEGLDQGYIVLNRPWAFVQWLEKATIEEEYILMAEPDHIFANPLPNLAHGDNPAGFPFFYIKPTEHEKIVRKFYPEEKGPVTDVDPIGNSPVIIKKSLLEEIAPTWVNVSLRMKDDPETDKAFGWVLEMYAYAVASALHGVRHILRKDFMLQPPWDLEVGKRFIIHYTYGCDYNMKGELTYGKIGEWRFDKRSHLSGPPPKNLTLPPPGVPESVVRLVKMVNEATANIPGWDSLNSG
;
A
#
# COMPACT_ATOMS: atom_id res chain seq x y z
N MET A 1 13.76 8.85 -34.40
CA MET A 1 12.67 7.93 -34.06
C MET A 1 13.28 6.57 -33.76
N GLY A 2 13.57 6.27 -32.49
CA GLY A 2 14.11 4.97 -32.08
C GLY A 2 12.99 3.94 -32.00
N ARG A 3 13.08 2.85 -32.77
CA ARG A 3 12.15 1.72 -32.67
C ARG A 3 12.46 0.94 -31.38
N ALA A 4 11.44 0.70 -30.55
CA ALA A 4 11.59 -0.16 -29.38
C ALA A 4 12.01 -1.58 -29.80
N SER A 5 12.96 -2.15 -29.07
CA SER A 5 13.47 -3.51 -29.32
C SER A 5 12.32 -4.52 -29.23
N PRO A 6 12.18 -5.47 -30.17
CA PRO A 6 11.18 -6.54 -30.10
C PRO A 6 11.24 -7.33 -28.80
N LEU A 7 12.44 -7.46 -28.21
CA LEU A 7 12.65 -8.15 -26.93
C LEU A 7 11.98 -7.42 -25.75
N LEU A 8 12.01 -6.08 -25.75
CA LEU A 8 11.38 -5.25 -24.73
C LEU A 8 9.85 -5.35 -24.80
N LEU A 9 9.30 -5.41 -26.02
CA LEU A 9 7.86 -5.59 -26.23
C LEU A 9 7.39 -6.98 -25.80
N VAL A 10 8.21 -8.02 -25.98
CA VAL A 10 7.93 -9.37 -25.50
C VAL A 10 7.99 -9.45 -23.97
N LEU A 11 8.98 -8.80 -23.33
CA LEU A 11 9.07 -8.75 -21.86
C LEU A 11 7.91 -7.98 -21.23
N LEU A 12 7.50 -6.86 -21.83
CA LEU A 12 6.32 -6.10 -21.40
C LEU A 12 5.03 -6.91 -21.58
N ALA A 13 4.89 -7.64 -22.68
CA ALA A 13 3.75 -8.53 -22.90
C ALA A 13 3.72 -9.67 -21.89
N LEU A 14 4.85 -10.32 -21.61
CA LEU A 14 4.95 -11.40 -20.63
C LEU A 14 4.67 -10.92 -19.19
N GLY A 15 5.17 -9.73 -18.82
CA GLY A 15 4.83 -9.08 -17.54
C GLY A 15 3.34 -8.73 -17.43
N PHE A 16 2.72 -8.30 -18.53
CA PHE A 16 1.28 -8.03 -18.60
C PHE A 16 0.44 -9.31 -18.46
N PHE A 17 0.85 -10.41 -19.11
CA PHE A 17 0.18 -11.71 -18.94
C PHE A 17 0.31 -12.24 -17.52
N PHE A 18 1.47 -12.06 -16.86
CA PHE A 18 1.68 -12.48 -15.49
C PHE A 18 0.84 -11.65 -14.49
N ALA A 19 0.76 -10.33 -14.69
CA ALA A 19 -0.09 -9.46 -13.88
C ALA A 19 -1.58 -9.75 -14.06
N ALA A 20 -2.03 -10.01 -15.30
CA ALA A 20 -3.42 -10.35 -15.60
C ALA A 20 -3.81 -11.74 -15.06
N TYR A 21 -2.94 -12.73 -15.17
CA TYR A 21 -3.16 -14.07 -14.62
C TYR A 21 -3.24 -14.06 -13.09
N ASN A 22 -2.35 -13.32 -12.42
CA ASN A 22 -2.36 -13.18 -10.96
C ASN A 22 -3.55 -12.36 -10.44
N LEU A 23 -4.01 -11.37 -11.21
CA LEU A 23 -5.27 -10.67 -10.90
C LEU A 23 -6.46 -11.62 -10.99
N LEU A 24 -6.49 -12.51 -11.99
CA LEU A 24 -7.56 -13.49 -12.17
C LEU A 24 -7.59 -14.52 -11.03
N THR A 25 -6.45 -15.07 -10.61
CA THR A 25 -6.38 -16.00 -9.47
C THR A 25 -6.76 -15.34 -8.15
N LEU A 26 -6.37 -14.08 -7.95
CA LEU A 26 -6.77 -13.32 -6.77
C LEU A 26 -8.27 -13.00 -6.74
N VAL A 27 -8.87 -12.70 -7.90
CA VAL A 27 -10.34 -12.55 -8.05
C VAL A 27 -11.08 -13.85 -7.73
N ILE A 28 -10.54 -15.00 -8.16
CA ILE A 28 -11.12 -16.32 -7.87
C ILE A 28 -11.06 -16.62 -6.36
N GLN A 29 -9.92 -16.38 -5.72
CA GLN A 29 -9.76 -16.58 -4.27
C GLN A 29 -10.59 -15.62 -3.40
N TYR A 30 -10.76 -14.38 -3.84
CA TYR A 30 -11.68 -13.43 -3.20
C TYR A 30 -13.12 -13.95 -3.26
N LYS A 31 -13.54 -14.51 -4.41
CA LYS A 31 -14.87 -15.07 -4.59
C LYS A 31 -15.11 -16.29 -3.68
N ASP A 32 -14.16 -17.21 -3.58
CA ASP A 32 -14.28 -18.39 -2.71
C ASP A 32 -14.32 -18.03 -1.22
N SER A 33 -13.67 -16.92 -0.84
CA SER A 33 -13.75 -16.38 0.53
C SER A 33 -15.11 -15.70 0.80
N SER A 34 -15.77 -15.18 -0.24
CA SER A 34 -17.08 -14.51 -0.13
C SER A 34 -18.28 -15.46 -0.18
N THR A 35 -18.12 -16.67 -0.74
CA THR A 35 -19.17 -17.69 -0.84
C THR A 35 -19.22 -18.66 0.35
N GLY A 36 -18.33 -18.52 1.32
CA GLY A 36 -18.21 -19.39 2.50
C GLY A 36 -18.89 -18.90 3.79
N LEU A 37 -19.77 -17.90 3.74
CA LEU A 37 -20.48 -17.40 4.94
C LEU A 37 -21.73 -18.23 5.25
N GLY A 38 -21.52 -19.41 5.84
CA GLY A 38 -22.55 -20.09 6.64
C GLY A 38 -22.74 -19.37 8.00
N PRO A 39 -23.93 -19.45 8.62
CA PRO A 39 -24.23 -18.69 9.82
C PRO A 39 -23.55 -19.31 11.04
N GLY A 40 -22.69 -18.54 11.71
CA GLY A 40 -22.22 -18.84 13.06
C GLY A 40 -20.73 -19.10 13.20
N ILE A 41 -19.93 -18.03 13.20
CA ILE A 41 -18.67 -17.99 13.96
C ILE A 41 -18.67 -16.66 14.70
N SER A 42 -18.63 -16.74 16.02
CA SER A 42 -18.71 -15.61 16.95
C SER A 42 -17.58 -14.60 16.70
N ASP A 43 -17.94 -13.32 16.77
CA ASP A 43 -17.03 -12.18 16.86
C ASP A 43 -15.97 -12.44 17.95
N SER A 44 -14.78 -12.86 17.55
CA SER A 44 -13.60 -12.81 18.40
C SER A 44 -12.98 -11.42 18.29
N VAL A 45 -13.71 -10.42 18.79
CA VAL A 45 -13.07 -9.21 19.32
C VAL A 45 -12.31 -9.68 20.55
N THR A 46 -11.01 -9.91 20.43
CA THR A 46 -10.14 -10.01 21.59
C THR A 46 -10.27 -8.68 22.34
N GLY A 47 -11.00 -8.71 23.45
CA GLY A 47 -11.37 -7.54 24.23
C GLY A 47 -10.15 -6.78 24.73
N MET A 48 -10.17 -5.46 24.53
CA MET A 48 -9.25 -4.55 25.20
C MET A 48 -9.38 -4.69 26.72
N PRO A 49 -8.29 -4.86 27.49
CA PRO A 49 -8.34 -4.70 28.94
C PRO A 49 -8.76 -3.28 29.30
N ALA A 50 -9.77 -3.15 30.16
CA ALA A 50 -10.46 -1.89 30.49
C ALA A 50 -9.63 -0.86 31.30
N ASN A 51 -8.30 -0.96 31.34
CA ASN A 51 -7.45 -0.17 32.26
C ASN A 51 -6.40 0.74 31.59
N PHE A 52 -6.64 1.23 30.38
CA PHE A 52 -5.75 2.24 29.76
C PHE A 52 -6.36 3.64 29.87
N ARG A 53 -6.44 4.16 31.11
CA ARG A 53 -6.62 5.61 31.35
C ARG A 53 -5.25 6.24 31.62
N LYS A 54 -4.91 7.20 30.75
CA LYS A 54 -3.91 8.26 30.94
C LYS A 54 -2.46 7.80 31.08
N SER A 55 -1.79 7.50 29.96
CA SER A 55 -0.40 7.92 29.81
C SER A 55 -0.38 9.35 29.28
N GLY A 56 0.65 10.12 29.64
CA GLY A 56 0.75 11.57 29.43
C GLY A 56 0.73 12.00 27.96
N LYS A 57 0.90 13.32 27.72
CA LYS A 57 0.97 13.96 26.41
C LYS A 57 2.17 13.44 25.57
N SER A 58 2.15 12.17 25.15
CA SER A 58 2.98 11.71 24.05
C SER A 58 2.47 12.39 22.77
N ASN A 59 3.38 12.72 21.86
CA ASN A 59 2.99 13.31 20.59
C ASN A 59 2.33 12.21 19.75
N LEU A 60 1.00 12.10 19.83
CA LEU A 60 0.21 11.11 19.09
C LEU A 60 0.33 11.29 17.57
N LYS A 61 0.97 12.35 17.07
CA LYS A 61 1.10 12.56 15.64
C LYS A 61 2.00 11.51 14.99
N PHE A 62 1.65 11.14 13.77
CA PHE A 62 2.46 10.29 12.92
C PHE A 62 2.93 11.01 11.66
N HIS A 63 4.20 10.79 11.27
CA HIS A 63 4.74 11.23 9.99
C HIS A 63 4.19 10.35 8.87
N VAL A 64 3.67 10.93 7.79
CA VAL A 64 3.24 10.15 6.62
C VAL A 64 4.44 9.94 5.69
N ALA A 65 4.87 8.69 5.53
CA ALA A 65 5.96 8.31 4.65
C ALA A 65 5.42 7.51 3.46
N LEU A 66 5.58 8.09 2.28
CA LEU A 66 5.17 7.49 1.01
C LEU A 66 6.42 7.08 0.23
N THR A 67 6.61 5.79 -0.05
CA THR A 67 7.69 5.37 -0.97
C THR A 67 7.26 5.51 -2.42
N ALA A 68 8.14 6.06 -3.26
CA ALA A 68 7.81 6.37 -4.65
C ALA A 68 9.00 6.19 -5.61
N SER A 69 8.69 5.92 -6.87
CA SER A 69 9.64 5.97 -7.98
C SER A 69 9.50 7.27 -8.78
N ASP A 70 10.44 7.51 -9.69
CA ASP A 70 10.41 8.64 -10.63
C ASP A 70 9.55 8.37 -11.88
N ALA A 71 8.87 7.23 -11.93
CA ALA A 71 8.01 6.88 -13.07
C ALA A 71 6.76 7.78 -13.11
N PRO A 72 6.29 8.22 -14.30
CA PRO A 72 5.06 9.02 -14.44
C PRO A 72 3.87 8.40 -13.71
N TYR A 73 3.74 7.07 -13.78
CA TYR A 73 2.75 6.30 -13.03
C TYR A 73 2.78 6.60 -11.53
N SER A 74 3.94 6.54 -10.88
CA SER A 74 4.07 6.81 -9.44
C SER A 74 3.87 8.31 -9.13
N GLN A 75 4.39 9.19 -9.99
CA GLN A 75 4.32 10.64 -9.83
C GLN A 75 2.87 11.15 -9.72
N TRP A 76 1.99 10.82 -10.66
CA TRP A 76 0.61 11.34 -10.61
C TRP A 76 -0.15 10.80 -9.39
N GLN A 77 0.12 9.56 -8.97
CA GLN A 77 -0.47 8.95 -7.78
C GLN A 77 -0.02 9.70 -6.51
N CYS A 78 1.28 9.98 -6.38
CA CYS A 78 1.83 10.76 -5.26
C CYS A 78 1.18 12.15 -5.12
N ARG A 79 0.92 12.83 -6.23
CA ARG A 79 0.29 14.17 -6.23
C ARG A 79 -1.16 14.12 -5.73
N ILE A 80 -1.94 13.13 -6.18
CA ILE A 80 -3.33 12.94 -5.69
C ILE A 80 -3.31 12.62 -4.19
N MET A 81 -2.44 11.70 -3.75
CA MET A 81 -2.30 11.36 -2.35
C MET A 81 -1.92 12.59 -1.50
N TYR A 82 -0.93 13.37 -1.95
CA TYR A 82 -0.46 14.56 -1.24
C TYR A 82 -1.53 15.65 -1.15
N TYR A 83 -2.33 15.84 -2.21
CA TYR A 83 -3.48 16.73 -2.20
C TYR A 83 -4.47 16.36 -1.08
N TRP A 84 -4.84 15.08 -1.00
CA TRP A 84 -5.79 14.59 0.00
C TRP A 84 -5.20 14.55 1.41
N TYR A 85 -3.91 14.25 1.56
CA TYR A 85 -3.19 14.39 2.82
C TYR A 85 -3.32 15.81 3.38
N LYS A 86 -3.06 16.85 2.55
CA LYS A 86 -3.17 18.25 3.01
C LYS A 86 -4.56 18.57 3.53
N LYS A 87 -5.60 18.11 2.84
CA LYS A 87 -6.99 18.30 3.29
C LYS A 87 -7.28 17.55 4.58
N MET A 88 -7.01 16.25 4.63
CA MET A 88 -7.35 15.41 5.79
C MET A 88 -6.52 15.76 7.03
N LYS A 89 -5.27 16.21 6.87
CA LYS A 89 -4.45 16.74 7.96
C LYS A 89 -5.08 17.95 8.64
N SER A 90 -5.76 18.82 7.88
CA SER A 90 -6.39 20.04 8.41
C SER A 90 -7.73 19.78 9.11
N MET A 91 -8.29 18.58 8.98
CA MET A 91 -9.60 18.26 9.53
C MET A 91 -9.53 17.85 11.02
N PRO A 92 -10.57 18.17 11.81
CA PRO A 92 -10.68 17.70 13.19
C PRO A 92 -10.62 16.17 13.28
N GLY A 93 -9.89 15.65 14.28
CA GLY A 93 -9.71 14.22 14.50
C GLY A 93 -8.59 13.57 13.69
N SER A 94 -7.81 14.36 12.93
CA SER A 94 -6.60 13.88 12.25
C SER A 94 -5.36 14.06 13.13
N ASP A 95 -4.58 12.99 13.28
CA ASP A 95 -3.27 13.02 13.95
C ASP A 95 -2.11 13.04 12.92
N MET A 96 -2.40 13.36 11.67
CA MET A 96 -1.37 13.46 10.63
C MET A 96 -0.37 14.59 10.94
N GLY A 97 0.90 14.21 11.08
CA GLY A 97 2.05 15.09 11.20
C GLY A 97 2.56 15.57 9.85
N LYS A 98 3.88 15.69 9.69
CA LYS A 98 4.55 15.98 8.42
C LYS A 98 4.39 14.83 7.42
N PHE A 99 4.77 15.10 6.18
CA PHE A 99 4.70 14.15 5.07
C PHE A 99 6.04 14.15 4.35
N THR A 100 6.53 12.98 3.98
CA THR A 100 7.69 12.81 3.11
C THR A 100 7.38 11.80 2.02
N ARG A 101 7.65 12.19 0.77
CA ARG A 101 7.83 11.27 -0.34
C ARG A 101 9.27 10.76 -0.32
N VAL A 102 9.47 9.49 -0.01
CA VAL A 102 10.78 8.84 -0.06
C VAL A 102 11.00 8.35 -1.49
N LEU A 103 11.76 9.14 -2.27
CA LEU A 103 12.00 8.90 -3.69
C LEU A 103 13.24 8.02 -3.87
N HIS A 104 13.03 6.77 -4.24
CA HIS A 104 14.10 5.75 -4.32
C HIS A 104 14.67 5.58 -5.74
N SER A 105 14.77 6.68 -6.49
CA SER A 105 15.34 6.71 -7.85
C SER A 105 16.82 7.09 -7.86
N GLY A 106 17.40 7.49 -6.72
CA GLY A 106 18.76 8.03 -6.62
C GLY A 106 18.92 9.45 -7.18
N LYS A 107 17.87 10.06 -7.73
CA LYS A 107 17.90 11.40 -8.32
C LYS A 107 16.63 12.18 -8.03
N GLY A 108 16.77 13.48 -7.80
CA GLY A 108 15.62 14.37 -7.65
C GLY A 108 14.78 14.46 -8.92
N ASP A 109 13.49 14.77 -8.76
CA ASP A 109 12.58 15.09 -9.86
C ASP A 109 11.84 16.41 -9.58
N HIS A 110 11.07 16.87 -10.57
CA HIS A 110 10.35 18.14 -10.48
C HIS A 110 9.24 18.17 -9.40
N LEU A 111 8.80 17.02 -8.87
CA LEU A 111 7.81 17.01 -7.78
C LEU A 111 8.39 17.44 -6.44
N MET A 112 9.71 17.58 -6.32
CA MET A 112 10.35 18.12 -5.11
C MET A 112 9.92 19.56 -4.81
N ASP A 113 9.49 20.31 -5.84
CA ASP A 113 8.95 21.66 -5.69
C ASP A 113 7.52 21.67 -5.11
N GLU A 114 6.81 20.53 -5.20
CA GLU A 114 5.41 20.39 -4.76
C GLU A 114 5.28 19.56 -3.47
N ILE A 115 6.02 18.46 -3.36
CA ILE A 115 5.89 17.44 -2.32
C ILE A 115 7.21 17.37 -1.55
N PRO A 116 7.22 17.53 -0.21
CA PRO A 116 8.42 17.33 0.58
C PRO A 116 8.99 15.94 0.30
N THR A 117 10.21 15.90 -0.23
CA THR A 117 10.80 14.68 -0.79
C THR A 117 12.16 14.46 -0.16
N PHE A 118 12.43 13.21 0.19
CA PHE A 118 13.75 12.74 0.58
C PHE A 118 14.25 11.75 -0.48
N VAL A 119 15.35 12.07 -1.15
CA VAL A 119 15.92 11.23 -2.21
C VAL A 119 16.85 10.20 -1.58
N VAL A 120 16.65 8.94 -1.94
CA VAL A 120 17.47 7.80 -1.52
C VAL A 120 17.89 6.99 -2.74
N ASP A 121 18.98 6.25 -2.61
CA ASP A 121 19.47 5.41 -3.69
C ASP A 121 18.57 4.18 -3.87
N PRO A 122 18.37 3.71 -5.11
CA PRO A 122 17.76 2.40 -5.33
C PRO A 122 18.66 1.30 -4.73
N LEU A 123 18.13 0.08 -4.66
CA LEU A 123 18.96 -1.09 -4.42
C LEU A 123 20.05 -1.19 -5.50
N PRO A 124 21.26 -1.65 -5.12
CA PRO A 124 22.31 -1.98 -6.08
C PRO A 124 21.78 -2.86 -7.23
N GLU A 125 22.27 -2.58 -8.44
CA GLU A 125 21.84 -3.25 -9.66
C GLU A 125 21.92 -4.78 -9.52
N GLY A 126 20.85 -5.47 -9.91
CA GLY A 126 20.75 -6.93 -9.89
C GLY A 126 20.25 -7.54 -8.59
N LEU A 127 20.32 -6.82 -7.45
CA LEU A 127 19.82 -7.36 -6.17
C LEU A 127 18.30 -7.48 -6.12
N ASP A 128 17.59 -6.62 -6.84
CA ASP A 128 16.14 -6.68 -6.90
C ASP A 128 15.61 -7.81 -7.81
N GLN A 129 16.48 -8.39 -8.66
CA GLN A 129 16.14 -9.42 -9.65
C GLN A 129 14.90 -9.04 -10.49
N GLY A 130 14.75 -7.75 -10.82
CA GLY A 130 13.60 -7.21 -11.54
C GLY A 130 12.31 -7.02 -10.71
N TYR A 131 12.34 -7.34 -9.42
CA TYR A 131 11.25 -7.07 -8.47
C TYR A 131 11.48 -5.72 -7.77
N ILE A 132 11.09 -4.65 -8.47
CA ILE A 132 11.32 -3.25 -8.06
C ILE A 132 10.78 -2.89 -6.67
N VAL A 133 9.85 -3.68 -6.12
CA VAL A 133 9.25 -3.47 -4.79
C VAL A 133 10.30 -3.59 -3.68
N LEU A 134 11.39 -4.33 -3.91
CA LEU A 134 12.51 -4.45 -2.94
C LEU A 134 13.22 -3.11 -2.65
N ASN A 135 13.06 -2.11 -3.52
CA ASN A 135 13.57 -0.77 -3.24
C ASN A 135 12.87 -0.13 -2.03
N ARG A 136 11.66 -0.55 -1.67
CA ARG A 136 10.87 0.01 -0.56
C ARG A 136 11.52 -0.19 0.81
N PRO A 137 11.81 -1.41 1.28
CA PRO A 137 12.48 -1.59 2.57
C PRO A 137 13.83 -0.87 2.61
N TRP A 138 14.57 -0.86 1.50
CA TRP A 138 15.85 -0.16 1.40
C TRP A 138 15.71 1.36 1.48
N ALA A 139 14.65 1.91 0.89
CA ALA A 139 14.32 3.32 0.99
C ALA A 139 14.02 3.74 2.44
N PHE A 140 13.30 2.90 3.18
CA PHE A 140 13.03 3.16 4.61
C PHE A 140 14.31 3.14 5.45
N VAL A 141 15.22 2.19 5.26
CA VAL A 141 16.50 2.16 5.97
C VAL A 141 17.24 3.49 5.78
N GLN A 142 17.47 3.89 4.52
CA GLN A 142 18.20 5.13 4.23
C GLN A 142 17.49 6.38 4.75
N TRP A 143 16.16 6.43 4.65
CA TRP A 143 15.37 7.57 5.10
C TRP A 143 15.40 7.70 6.63
N LEU A 144 15.22 6.60 7.36
CA LEU A 144 15.24 6.59 8.83
C LEU A 144 16.62 6.96 9.39
N GLU A 145 17.70 6.50 8.75
CA GLU A 145 19.07 6.81 9.17
C GLU A 145 19.45 8.28 8.97
N LYS A 146 18.94 8.93 7.91
CA LYS A 146 19.46 10.21 7.44
C LYS A 146 18.49 11.38 7.62
N ALA A 147 17.18 11.14 7.68
CA ALA A 147 16.19 12.20 7.78
C ALA A 147 15.91 12.59 9.23
N THR A 148 15.59 13.87 9.44
CA THR A 148 15.07 14.34 10.73
C THR A 148 13.56 14.17 10.77
N ILE A 149 13.08 13.23 11.59
CA ILE A 149 11.66 12.92 11.78
C ILE A 149 11.27 13.31 13.21
N GLU A 150 10.42 14.33 13.33
CA GLU A 150 9.96 14.92 14.61
C GLU A 150 8.83 14.11 15.26
N GLU A 151 7.97 13.50 14.45
CA GLU A 151 6.87 12.69 14.94
C GLU A 151 7.37 11.37 15.56
N GLU A 152 6.70 10.93 16.63
CA GLU A 152 7.03 9.68 17.33
C GLU A 152 6.60 8.45 16.53
N TYR A 153 5.56 8.58 15.72
CA TYR A 153 5.00 7.53 14.88
C TYR A 153 5.21 7.82 13.40
N ILE A 154 5.14 6.78 12.58
CA ILE A 154 5.22 6.84 11.12
C ILE A 154 4.07 6.03 10.55
N LEU A 155 3.33 6.62 9.61
CA LEU A 155 2.45 5.90 8.70
C LEU A 155 3.25 5.54 7.44
N MET A 156 3.49 4.25 7.24
CA MET A 156 3.97 3.74 5.95
C MET A 156 2.77 3.67 4.98
N ALA A 157 2.90 4.33 3.84
CA ALA A 157 1.81 4.52 2.89
C ALA A 157 2.26 4.28 1.43
N GLU A 158 1.31 3.99 0.52
CA GLU A 158 1.57 3.73 -0.90
C GLU A 158 0.99 4.80 -1.83
N PRO A 159 1.52 4.96 -3.07
CA PRO A 159 1.05 6.00 -3.99
C PRO A 159 -0.43 5.86 -4.34
N ASP A 160 -0.95 4.63 -4.33
CA ASP A 160 -2.35 4.32 -4.61
C ASP A 160 -3.29 4.42 -3.39
N HIS A 161 -2.88 5.15 -2.36
CA HIS A 161 -3.71 5.54 -1.24
C HIS A 161 -4.33 6.92 -1.44
N ILE A 162 -5.63 7.05 -1.11
CA ILE A 162 -6.30 8.33 -0.94
C ILE A 162 -6.91 8.40 0.45
N PHE A 163 -6.58 9.44 1.21
CA PHE A 163 -7.18 9.69 2.52
C PHE A 163 -8.63 10.20 2.35
N ALA A 164 -9.60 9.33 2.62
CA ALA A 164 -11.03 9.59 2.48
C ALA A 164 -11.66 10.29 3.69
N ASN A 165 -11.11 10.02 4.87
CA ASN A 165 -11.54 10.57 6.16
C ASN A 165 -10.33 11.02 7.00
N PRO A 166 -10.52 11.93 7.98
CA PRO A 166 -9.46 12.30 8.93
C PRO A 166 -8.95 11.08 9.69
N LEU A 167 -7.63 10.87 9.70
CA LEU A 167 -7.02 9.66 10.26
C LEU A 167 -6.39 9.97 11.63
N PRO A 168 -6.98 9.48 12.74
CA PRO A 168 -6.33 9.52 14.04
C PRO A 168 -5.19 8.49 14.09
N ASN A 169 -4.31 8.59 15.08
CA ASN A 169 -3.30 7.57 15.31
C ASN A 169 -3.98 6.29 15.81
N LEU A 170 -3.92 5.24 14.98
CA LEU A 170 -4.53 3.95 15.28
C LEU A 170 -3.62 3.05 16.13
N ALA A 171 -2.33 3.38 16.22
CA ALA A 171 -1.35 2.67 17.04
C ALA A 171 -1.45 3.12 18.51
N HIS A 172 -0.96 2.28 19.42
CA HIS A 172 -0.99 2.58 20.85
C HIS A 172 0.27 2.09 21.57
N GLY A 173 1.08 3.04 22.06
CA GLY A 173 2.36 2.74 22.69
C GLY A 173 3.29 2.04 21.69
N ASP A 174 3.81 0.89 22.08
CA ASP A 174 4.67 0.04 21.23
C ASP A 174 3.88 -1.01 20.43
N ASN A 175 2.54 -0.87 20.32
CA ASN A 175 1.70 -1.72 19.47
C ASN A 175 1.32 -0.95 18.20
N PRO A 176 1.96 -1.25 17.05
CA PRO A 176 1.60 -0.65 15.77
C PRO A 176 0.19 -1.05 15.34
N ALA A 177 -0.41 -0.31 14.42
CA ALA A 177 -1.69 -0.68 13.81
C ALA A 177 -1.51 -0.93 12.32
N GLY A 178 -2.08 -2.03 11.82
CA GLY A 178 -1.93 -2.45 10.42
C GLY A 178 -3.22 -3.02 9.84
N PHE A 179 -3.36 -2.95 8.52
CA PHE A 179 -4.48 -3.59 7.83
C PHE A 179 -4.22 -5.10 7.62
N PRO A 180 -5.14 -5.99 8.03
CA PRO A 180 -5.00 -7.42 7.78
C PRO A 180 -5.36 -7.74 6.32
N PHE A 181 -4.42 -8.33 5.60
CA PHE A 181 -4.61 -8.74 4.21
C PHE A 181 -5.05 -10.20 4.15
N PHE A 182 -6.21 -10.47 3.54
CA PHE A 182 -6.79 -11.81 3.48
C PHE A 182 -5.91 -12.83 2.72
N TYR A 183 -5.00 -12.36 1.86
CA TYR A 183 -4.07 -13.18 1.09
C TYR A 183 -2.70 -13.35 1.76
N ILE A 184 -2.45 -12.70 2.90
CA ILE A 184 -1.26 -12.95 3.73
C ILE A 184 -1.66 -13.94 4.81
N LYS A 185 -1.20 -15.18 4.68
CA LYS A 185 -1.63 -16.31 5.51
C LYS A 185 -0.44 -17.11 6.02
N PRO A 186 0.29 -16.58 7.02
CA PRO A 186 1.52 -17.22 7.50
C PRO A 186 1.32 -18.67 7.96
N THR A 187 0.18 -18.98 8.59
CA THR A 187 -0.17 -20.33 9.06
C THR A 187 -0.42 -21.33 7.93
N GLU A 188 -1.02 -20.90 6.81
CA GLU A 188 -1.19 -21.76 5.62
C GLU A 188 0.15 -22.01 4.89
N HIS A 189 1.15 -21.14 5.12
CA HIS A 189 2.48 -21.21 4.52
C HIS A 189 3.58 -21.54 5.55
N GLU A 190 3.26 -22.23 6.65
CA GLU A 190 4.17 -22.46 7.77
C GLU A 190 5.55 -22.98 7.33
N LYS A 191 5.61 -24.00 6.46
CA LYS A 191 6.88 -24.56 5.99
C LYS A 191 7.81 -23.53 5.35
N ILE A 192 7.24 -22.59 4.58
CA ILE A 192 8.00 -21.53 3.92
C ILE A 192 8.40 -20.47 4.93
N VAL A 193 7.46 -20.04 5.78
CA VAL A 193 7.70 -19.04 6.83
C VAL A 193 8.81 -19.50 7.78
N ARG A 194 8.88 -20.80 8.14
CA ARG A 194 9.91 -21.35 9.03
C ARG A 194 11.34 -21.23 8.51
N LYS A 195 11.56 -21.05 7.20
CA LYS A 195 12.89 -20.72 6.65
C LYS A 195 13.42 -19.37 7.13
N PHE A 196 12.52 -18.46 7.53
CA PHE A 196 12.83 -17.08 7.90
C PHE A 196 12.39 -16.73 9.34
N TYR A 197 11.48 -17.50 9.94
CA TYR A 197 11.05 -17.42 11.34
C TYR A 197 11.18 -18.79 12.03
N PRO A 198 12.38 -19.14 12.51
CA PRO A 198 12.66 -20.44 13.12
C PRO A 198 11.79 -20.75 14.35
N GLU A 199 11.63 -22.03 14.69
CA GLU A 199 10.78 -22.47 15.82
C GLU A 199 11.19 -21.86 17.16
N GLU A 200 12.49 -21.66 17.37
CA GLU A 200 13.03 -21.03 18.58
C GLU A 200 12.63 -19.54 18.75
N LYS A 201 12.11 -18.90 17.69
CA LYS A 201 11.62 -17.52 17.75
C LYS A 201 10.18 -17.42 18.22
N GLY A 202 9.39 -18.48 18.09
CA GLY A 202 7.99 -18.53 18.52
C GLY A 202 7.08 -19.29 17.55
N PRO A 203 5.78 -19.42 17.86
CA PRO A 203 4.80 -20.00 16.95
C PRO A 203 4.59 -19.13 15.69
N VAL A 204 4.26 -19.74 14.54
CA VAL A 204 3.98 -18.99 13.29
C VAL A 204 2.82 -18.00 13.44
N THR A 205 1.91 -18.23 14.40
CA THR A 205 0.84 -17.28 14.73
C THR A 205 1.34 -15.91 15.19
N ASP A 206 2.62 -15.80 15.56
CA ASP A 206 3.29 -14.53 15.89
C ASP A 206 3.58 -13.66 14.65
N VAL A 207 3.56 -14.24 13.45
CA VAL A 207 3.62 -13.51 12.18
C VAL A 207 2.21 -13.04 11.84
N ASP A 208 1.98 -11.73 11.93
CA ASP A 208 0.68 -11.11 11.64
C ASP A 208 0.33 -11.22 10.13
N PRO A 209 -0.96 -11.36 9.76
CA PRO A 209 -1.41 -11.45 8.36
C PRO A 209 -1.46 -10.06 7.70
N ILE A 210 -0.33 -9.36 7.66
CA ILE A 210 -0.21 -7.96 7.21
C ILE A 210 0.89 -7.78 6.16
N GLY A 211 0.94 -6.60 5.56
CA GLY A 211 2.16 -6.07 4.92
C GLY A 211 2.60 -4.77 5.59
N ASN A 212 3.58 -4.09 5.00
CA ASN A 212 4.11 -2.83 5.54
C ASN A 212 3.13 -1.65 5.43
N SER A 213 2.14 -1.70 4.54
CA SER A 213 1.31 -0.54 4.22
C SER A 213 -0.17 -0.91 4.01
N PRO A 214 -1.13 -0.17 4.62
CA PRO A 214 -0.89 0.88 5.61
C PRO A 214 -0.54 0.29 6.99
N VAL A 215 0.52 0.83 7.61
CA VAL A 215 0.87 0.57 9.02
C VAL A 215 1.24 1.88 9.70
N ILE A 216 0.68 2.16 10.87
CA ILE A 216 1.19 3.18 11.80
C ILE A 216 2.05 2.49 12.85
N ILE A 217 3.32 2.84 12.92
CA ILE A 217 4.33 2.22 13.79
C ILE A 217 5.16 3.30 14.47
N LYS A 218 5.60 3.06 15.70
CA LYS A 218 6.53 3.94 16.39
C LYS A 218 7.86 3.97 15.63
N LYS A 219 8.42 5.16 15.44
CA LYS A 219 9.66 5.35 14.67
C LYS A 219 10.79 4.44 15.15
N SER A 220 11.01 4.34 16.47
CA SER A 220 12.07 3.51 17.05
C SER A 220 11.93 2.02 16.72
N LEU A 221 10.69 1.50 16.68
CA LEU A 221 10.45 0.12 16.27
C LEU A 221 10.72 -0.08 14.78
N LEU A 222 10.35 0.89 13.94
CA LEU A 222 10.61 0.81 12.51
C LEU A 222 12.11 0.91 12.20
N GLU A 223 12.87 1.72 12.95
CA GLU A 223 14.34 1.78 12.88
C GLU A 223 14.99 0.40 13.17
N GLU A 224 14.46 -0.36 14.13
CA GLU A 224 14.92 -1.72 14.44
C GLU A 224 14.51 -2.75 13.38
N ILE A 225 13.28 -2.66 12.88
CA ILE A 225 12.71 -3.63 11.93
C ILE A 225 13.27 -3.45 10.52
N ALA A 226 13.47 -2.21 10.05
CA ALA A 226 13.74 -1.92 8.64
C ALA A 226 14.98 -2.65 8.07
N PRO A 227 16.13 -2.73 8.77
CA PRO A 227 17.28 -3.51 8.28
C PRO A 227 16.98 -5.01 8.17
N THR A 228 16.24 -5.58 9.13
CA THR A 228 15.82 -6.99 9.07
C THR A 228 14.81 -7.22 7.95
N TRP A 229 13.90 -6.29 7.72
CA TRP A 229 12.95 -6.34 6.61
C TRP A 229 13.65 -6.40 5.27
N VAL A 230 14.64 -5.53 5.00
CA VAL A 230 15.49 -5.60 3.77
C VAL A 230 16.11 -7.00 3.62
N ASN A 231 16.78 -7.47 4.67
CA ASN A 231 17.52 -8.74 4.63
C ASN A 231 16.60 -9.94 4.41
N VAL A 232 15.45 -9.98 5.07
CA VAL A 232 14.46 -11.05 4.88
C VAL A 232 13.87 -10.96 3.47
N SER A 233 13.57 -9.77 2.95
CA SER A 233 13.06 -9.62 1.59
C SER A 233 14.05 -10.14 0.54
N LEU A 234 15.34 -9.81 0.66
CA LEU A 234 16.38 -10.32 -0.25
C LEU A 234 16.52 -11.84 -0.15
N ARG A 235 16.58 -12.40 1.07
CA ARG A 235 16.67 -13.86 1.26
C ARG A 235 15.45 -14.61 0.74
N MET A 236 14.25 -14.04 0.91
CA MET A 236 13.02 -14.61 0.34
C MET A 236 13.06 -14.56 -1.19
N LYS A 237 13.59 -13.48 -1.78
CA LYS A 237 13.72 -13.34 -3.22
C LYS A 237 14.73 -14.33 -3.81
N ASP A 238 15.82 -14.60 -3.08
CA ASP A 238 16.85 -15.57 -3.47
C ASP A 238 16.42 -17.03 -3.33
N ASP A 239 15.39 -17.35 -2.52
CA ASP A 239 14.86 -18.70 -2.36
C ASP A 239 13.76 -18.98 -3.42
N PRO A 240 14.01 -19.86 -4.43
CA PRO A 240 13.07 -20.02 -5.55
C PRO A 240 11.69 -20.56 -5.16
N GLU A 241 11.61 -21.36 -4.10
CA GLU A 241 10.33 -21.86 -3.58
C GLU A 241 9.51 -20.72 -2.96
N THR A 242 10.16 -19.86 -2.16
CA THR A 242 9.55 -18.72 -1.51
C THR A 242 9.15 -17.64 -2.52
N ASP A 243 10.05 -17.28 -3.45
CA ASP A 243 9.75 -16.31 -4.52
C ASP A 243 8.56 -16.77 -5.37
N LYS A 244 8.52 -18.07 -5.72
CA LYS A 244 7.37 -18.63 -6.45
C LYS A 244 6.09 -18.62 -5.63
N ALA A 245 6.16 -18.92 -4.33
CA ALA A 245 4.98 -19.03 -3.48
C ALA A 245 4.37 -17.67 -3.11
N PHE A 246 5.20 -16.70 -2.73
CA PHE A 246 4.73 -15.38 -2.30
C PHE A 246 4.66 -14.38 -3.45
N GLY A 247 5.50 -14.53 -4.48
CA GLY A 247 5.47 -13.71 -5.69
C GLY A 247 5.42 -12.21 -5.39
N TRP A 248 4.36 -11.55 -5.89
CA TRP A 248 4.23 -10.10 -5.78
C TRP A 248 4.02 -9.56 -4.35
N VAL A 249 3.64 -10.41 -3.38
CA VAL A 249 3.47 -10.05 -1.96
C VAL A 249 4.64 -10.45 -1.07
N LEU A 250 5.74 -10.93 -1.67
CA LEU A 250 6.92 -11.39 -0.94
C LEU A 250 7.46 -10.36 0.03
N GLU A 251 7.54 -9.09 -0.39
CA GLU A 251 7.99 -8.01 0.48
C GLU A 251 7.07 -7.85 1.71
N MET A 252 5.75 -7.97 1.53
CA MET A 252 4.78 -7.90 2.63
C MET A 252 4.98 -9.02 3.66
N TYR A 253 5.21 -10.25 3.20
CA TYR A 253 5.57 -11.37 4.08
C TYR A 253 6.89 -11.10 4.80
N ALA A 254 7.88 -10.53 4.12
CA ALA A 254 9.15 -10.17 4.75
C ALA A 254 8.98 -9.11 5.84
N TYR A 255 8.12 -8.10 5.66
CA TYR A 255 7.79 -7.13 6.71
C TYR A 255 7.15 -7.82 7.93
N ALA A 256 6.16 -8.69 7.69
CA ALA A 256 5.48 -9.41 8.78
C ALA A 256 6.44 -10.32 9.56
N VAL A 257 7.31 -11.05 8.86
CA VAL A 257 8.35 -11.89 9.48
C VAL A 257 9.37 -11.05 10.23
N ALA A 258 9.85 -9.94 9.66
CA ALA A 258 10.80 -9.05 10.32
C ALA A 258 10.20 -8.46 11.61
N SER A 259 8.93 -8.06 11.57
CA SER A 259 8.22 -7.59 12.78
C SER A 259 8.17 -8.67 13.86
N ALA A 260 7.81 -9.90 13.50
CA ALA A 260 7.77 -11.03 14.43
C ALA A 260 9.15 -11.39 15.00
N LEU A 261 10.22 -11.32 14.19
CA LEU A 261 11.60 -11.54 14.65
C LEU A 261 12.04 -10.55 15.74
N HIS A 262 11.44 -9.35 15.75
CA HIS A 262 11.64 -8.31 16.75
C HIS A 262 10.56 -8.30 17.85
N GLY A 263 9.68 -9.31 17.89
CA GLY A 263 8.62 -9.41 18.90
C GLY A 263 7.50 -8.37 18.74
N VAL A 264 7.39 -7.73 17.58
CA VAL A 264 6.40 -6.66 17.32
C VAL A 264 5.11 -7.27 16.77
N ARG A 265 4.00 -6.94 17.44
CA ARG A 265 2.63 -7.39 17.12
C ARG A 265 1.72 -6.22 16.82
N HIS A 266 0.86 -6.39 15.83
CA HIS A 266 0.01 -5.32 15.32
C HIS A 266 -1.42 -5.40 15.84
N ILE A 267 -2.00 -4.22 16.11
CA ILE A 267 -3.44 -4.04 16.23
C ILE A 267 -4.02 -4.14 14.82
N LEU A 268 -4.69 -5.26 14.52
CA LEU A 268 -5.28 -5.50 13.20
C LEU A 268 -6.56 -4.68 13.02
N ARG A 269 -6.58 -3.79 12.02
CA ARG A 269 -7.66 -2.82 11.78
C ARG A 269 -8.25 -2.98 10.38
N LYS A 270 -9.36 -3.72 10.28
CA LYS A 270 -10.13 -3.87 9.02
C LYS A 270 -10.77 -2.57 8.54
N ASP A 271 -10.93 -1.59 9.42
CA ASP A 271 -11.45 -0.26 9.12
C ASP A 271 -10.35 0.73 8.68
N PHE A 272 -9.08 0.31 8.66
CA PHE A 272 -7.97 1.19 8.32
C PHE A 272 -8.02 1.64 6.85
N MET A 273 -8.33 0.70 5.94
CA MET A 273 -8.50 1.00 4.52
C MET A 273 -9.66 0.22 3.91
N LEU A 274 -10.04 0.59 2.69
CA LEU A 274 -10.97 -0.11 1.81
C LEU A 274 -10.38 -0.30 0.42
N GLN A 275 -10.85 -1.30 -0.30
CA GLN A 275 -10.36 -1.69 -1.62
C GLN A 275 -11.52 -1.77 -2.63
N PRO A 276 -11.91 -0.65 -3.27
CA PRO A 276 -12.85 -0.68 -4.39
C PRO A 276 -12.30 -1.54 -5.55
N PRO A 277 -13.16 -2.25 -6.31
CA PRO A 277 -14.63 -2.23 -6.24
C PRO A 277 -15.24 -3.18 -5.17
N TRP A 278 -14.42 -3.84 -4.36
CA TRP A 278 -14.86 -4.93 -3.47
C TRP A 278 -15.53 -4.44 -2.19
N ASP A 279 -14.97 -3.41 -1.57
CA ASP A 279 -15.62 -2.71 -0.48
C ASP A 279 -16.62 -1.71 -1.04
N LEU A 280 -17.91 -1.90 -0.77
CA LEU A 280 -18.98 -1.16 -1.44
C LEU A 280 -19.16 0.27 -0.92
N GLU A 281 -18.81 0.50 0.35
CA GLU A 281 -19.03 1.75 1.07
C GLU A 281 -17.74 2.24 1.75
N VAL A 282 -17.54 3.55 1.77
CA VAL A 282 -16.43 4.22 2.44
C VAL A 282 -16.68 4.27 3.95
N GLY A 283 -17.88 4.70 4.35
CA GLY A 283 -18.27 4.81 5.76
C GLY A 283 -17.24 5.59 6.59
N LYS A 284 -16.79 4.98 7.69
CA LYS A 284 -15.78 5.54 8.61
C LYS A 284 -14.34 5.12 8.30
N ARG A 285 -14.10 4.42 7.19
CA ARG A 285 -12.77 3.91 6.83
C ARG A 285 -11.89 5.05 6.32
N PHE A 286 -10.58 4.96 6.53
CA PHE A 286 -9.72 6.13 6.39
C PHE A 286 -9.06 6.25 5.02
N ILE A 287 -8.63 5.13 4.43
CA ILE A 287 -7.86 5.11 3.19
C ILE A 287 -8.61 4.34 2.11
N ILE A 288 -8.81 4.95 0.94
CA ILE A 288 -9.15 4.22 -0.28
C ILE A 288 -7.85 3.73 -0.91
N HIS A 289 -7.68 2.42 -1.03
CA HIS A 289 -6.60 1.78 -1.76
C HIS A 289 -7.11 1.35 -3.14
N TYR A 290 -6.82 2.13 -4.18
CA TYR A 290 -7.35 1.91 -5.53
C TYR A 290 -6.47 0.94 -6.36
N THR A 291 -6.21 -0.23 -5.79
CA THR A 291 -5.32 -1.23 -6.42
C THR A 291 -5.98 -1.98 -7.58
N TYR A 292 -7.30 -2.19 -7.53
CA TYR A 292 -8.04 -2.97 -8.53
C TYR A 292 -8.67 -2.09 -9.60
N GLY A 293 -8.75 -2.63 -10.82
CA GLY A 293 -9.53 -2.02 -11.90
C GLY A 293 -11.03 -2.06 -11.56
N CYS A 294 -11.69 -0.93 -11.78
CA CYS A 294 -13.13 -0.77 -11.61
C CYS A 294 -13.78 -0.77 -13.00
N ASP A 295 -14.16 -1.96 -13.49
CA ASP A 295 -14.75 -2.15 -14.82
C ASP A 295 -16.24 -2.47 -14.70
N TYR A 296 -17.09 -1.66 -15.30
CA TYR A 296 -18.54 -1.79 -15.21
C TYR A 296 -19.22 -1.66 -16.57
N ASN A 297 -20.34 -2.35 -16.74
CA ASN A 297 -21.26 -2.06 -17.84
C ASN A 297 -22.14 -0.84 -17.49
N MET A 298 -22.89 -0.32 -18.47
CA MET A 298 -23.73 0.85 -18.27
C MET A 298 -24.95 0.62 -17.35
N LYS A 299 -25.20 -0.62 -16.92
CA LYS A 299 -26.20 -0.97 -15.91
C LYS A 299 -25.65 -0.95 -14.48
N GLY A 300 -24.35 -0.67 -14.32
CA GLY A 300 -23.67 -0.66 -13.02
C GLY A 300 -23.21 -2.03 -12.52
N GLU A 301 -23.13 -3.03 -13.41
CA GLU A 301 -22.68 -4.38 -13.07
C GLU A 301 -21.18 -4.55 -13.35
N LEU A 302 -20.43 -5.10 -12.39
CA LEU A 302 -18.98 -5.30 -12.50
C LEU A 302 -18.65 -6.34 -13.59
N THR A 303 -17.74 -6.01 -14.51
CA THR A 303 -17.33 -6.89 -15.62
C THR A 303 -16.03 -7.61 -15.31
N TYR A 304 -16.12 -8.78 -14.66
CA TYR A 304 -14.95 -9.57 -14.27
C TYR A 304 -14.05 -9.94 -15.45
N GLY A 305 -12.76 -9.63 -15.33
CA GLY A 305 -11.74 -10.02 -16.30
C GLY A 305 -11.89 -9.40 -17.69
N LYS A 306 -12.74 -8.38 -17.84
CA LYS A 306 -13.01 -7.69 -19.10
C LYS A 306 -13.02 -6.19 -18.88
N ILE A 307 -12.57 -5.46 -19.91
CA ILE A 307 -12.69 -4.00 -19.94
C ILE A 307 -14.18 -3.66 -20.00
N GLY A 308 -14.64 -2.89 -19.01
CA GLY A 308 -16.02 -2.42 -18.91
C GLY A 308 -16.32 -1.29 -19.90
N GLU A 309 -17.60 -1.00 -20.11
CA GLU A 309 -18.05 0.17 -20.88
C GLU A 309 -17.68 1.47 -20.14
N TRP A 310 -17.78 1.45 -18.81
CA TRP A 310 -17.17 2.44 -17.92
C TRP A 310 -16.00 1.80 -17.17
N ARG A 311 -14.88 2.52 -17.05
CA ARG A 311 -13.67 2.02 -16.39
C ARG A 311 -12.94 3.10 -15.62
N PHE A 312 -12.47 2.74 -14.43
CA PHE A 312 -11.34 3.38 -13.78
C PHE A 312 -10.29 2.33 -13.40
N ASP A 313 -9.11 2.38 -14.04
CA ASP A 313 -7.96 1.57 -13.64
C ASP A 313 -6.69 2.40 -13.79
N LYS A 314 -5.94 2.54 -12.70
CA LYS A 314 -4.66 3.26 -12.70
C LYS A 314 -3.66 2.69 -13.72
N ARG A 315 -3.74 1.41 -14.07
CA ARG A 315 -2.88 0.76 -15.08
C ARG A 315 -3.20 1.19 -16.51
N SER A 316 -4.30 1.92 -16.73
CA SER A 316 -4.56 2.62 -17.99
C SER A 316 -3.76 3.92 -18.11
N HIS A 317 -3.03 4.32 -17.06
CA HIS A 317 -2.32 5.60 -16.93
C HIS A 317 -0.85 5.38 -16.53
N LEU A 318 -0.15 4.46 -17.21
CA LEU A 318 1.26 4.14 -16.91
C LEU A 318 2.23 5.24 -17.38
N SER A 319 1.96 5.85 -18.53
CA SER A 319 2.85 6.83 -19.17
C SER A 319 2.57 8.27 -18.75
N GLY A 320 1.58 8.51 -17.89
CA GLY A 320 1.17 9.86 -17.51
C GLY A 320 -0.13 9.86 -16.69
N PRO A 321 -0.52 11.02 -16.14
CA PRO A 321 -1.72 11.15 -15.32
C PRO A 321 -3.01 10.81 -16.07
N PRO A 322 -4.08 10.40 -15.35
CA PRO A 322 -5.43 10.39 -15.91
C PRO A 322 -5.85 11.80 -16.37
N PRO A 323 -6.71 11.92 -17.40
CA PRO A 323 -7.27 13.21 -17.79
C PRO A 323 -8.13 13.80 -16.66
N LYS A 324 -8.27 15.14 -16.67
CA LYS A 324 -9.26 15.82 -15.82
C LYS A 324 -10.68 15.40 -16.19
N ASN A 325 -11.61 15.57 -15.25
CA ASN A 325 -13.03 15.36 -15.47
C ASN A 325 -13.36 13.95 -15.99
N LEU A 326 -12.82 12.92 -15.33
CA LEU A 326 -13.23 11.53 -15.55
C LEU A 326 -14.75 11.41 -15.42
N THR A 327 -15.36 10.64 -16.31
CA THR A 327 -16.80 10.36 -16.25
C THR A 327 -17.11 9.65 -14.93
N LEU A 328 -18.19 10.08 -14.27
CA LEU A 328 -18.69 9.35 -13.11
C LEU A 328 -19.21 7.97 -13.55
N PRO A 329 -19.10 6.94 -12.69
CA PRO A 329 -19.64 5.63 -13.01
C PRO A 329 -21.17 5.67 -13.17
N PRO A 330 -21.74 4.72 -13.94
CA PRO A 330 -23.19 4.63 -14.13
C PRO A 330 -23.94 4.37 -12.82
N PRO A 331 -25.26 4.64 -12.77
CA PRO A 331 -26.10 4.26 -11.64
C PRO A 331 -25.96 2.76 -11.30
N GLY A 332 -25.97 2.42 -10.01
CA GLY A 332 -25.82 1.05 -9.53
C GLY A 332 -24.39 0.67 -9.15
N VAL A 333 -23.38 1.45 -9.55
CA VAL A 333 -21.99 1.26 -9.11
C VAL A 333 -21.82 1.62 -7.63
N PRO A 334 -21.00 0.88 -6.85
CA PRO A 334 -20.84 1.11 -5.41
C PRO A 334 -20.38 2.52 -5.05
N GLU A 335 -20.80 2.97 -3.86
CA GLU A 335 -20.48 4.31 -3.34
C GLU A 335 -18.97 4.55 -3.25
N SER A 336 -18.20 3.53 -2.89
CA SER A 336 -16.75 3.64 -2.79
C SER A 336 -16.05 3.95 -4.12
N VAL A 337 -16.53 3.39 -5.23
CA VAL A 337 -16.01 3.66 -6.58
C VAL A 337 -16.43 5.06 -7.01
N VAL A 338 -17.68 5.45 -6.76
CA VAL A 338 -18.17 6.82 -7.01
C VAL A 338 -17.33 7.83 -6.24
N ARG A 339 -17.03 7.55 -4.96
CA ARG A 339 -16.22 8.40 -4.09
C ARG A 339 -14.80 8.51 -4.61
N LEU A 340 -14.16 7.40 -4.97
CA LEU A 340 -12.82 7.37 -5.56
C LEU A 340 -12.73 8.30 -6.77
N VAL A 341 -13.64 8.16 -7.74
CA VAL A 341 -13.61 8.95 -8.98
C VAL A 341 -13.86 10.44 -8.71
N LYS A 342 -14.79 10.76 -7.81
CA LYS A 342 -15.00 12.16 -7.37
C LYS A 342 -13.73 12.75 -6.74
N MET A 343 -13.04 11.97 -5.90
CA MET A 343 -11.83 12.42 -5.23
C MET A 343 -10.66 12.60 -6.20
N VAL A 344 -10.53 11.72 -7.20
CA VAL A 344 -9.57 11.88 -8.30
C VAL A 344 -9.89 13.15 -9.09
N ASN A 345 -11.14 13.34 -9.53
CA ASN A 345 -11.55 14.53 -10.28
C ASN A 345 -11.31 15.84 -9.52
N GLU A 346 -11.61 15.85 -8.23
CA GLU A 346 -11.35 17.02 -7.39
C GLU A 346 -9.86 17.32 -7.28
N ALA A 347 -9.02 16.31 -7.07
CA ALA A 347 -7.57 16.48 -7.05
C ALA A 347 -7.05 16.99 -8.40
N THR A 348 -7.39 16.33 -9.51
CA THR A 348 -6.89 16.70 -10.85
C THR A 348 -7.36 18.09 -11.30
N ALA A 349 -8.54 18.54 -10.86
CA ALA A 349 -9.02 19.90 -11.13
C ALA A 349 -8.25 20.99 -10.36
N ASN A 350 -7.69 20.66 -9.19
CA ASN A 350 -7.09 21.64 -8.28
C ASN A 350 -5.56 21.57 -8.19
N ILE A 351 -4.93 20.52 -8.72
CA ILE A 351 -3.48 20.39 -8.77
C ILE A 351 -2.94 21.21 -9.97
N PRO A 352 -2.09 22.23 -9.73
CA PRO A 352 -1.51 23.03 -10.81
C PRO A 352 -0.64 22.18 -11.75
N GLY A 353 -0.60 22.48 -13.04
CA GLY A 353 0.25 21.70 -13.97
C GLY A 353 -0.08 20.21 -14.00
N TRP A 354 -1.35 19.84 -13.83
CA TRP A 354 -1.77 18.43 -13.93
C TRP A 354 -1.51 17.86 -15.33
N ASP A 355 -1.81 18.62 -16.38
CA ASP A 355 -1.75 18.14 -17.77
C ASP A 355 -0.32 18.13 -18.34
N SER A 356 0.63 18.86 -17.71
CA SER A 356 2.01 19.02 -18.18
C SER A 356 2.93 17.83 -17.89
N LEU A 357 2.49 16.86 -17.08
CA LEU A 357 3.21 15.60 -16.85
C LEU A 357 3.28 14.71 -18.11
N ASN A 358 2.49 15.01 -19.14
CA ASN A 358 2.48 14.29 -20.41
C ASN A 358 3.53 14.80 -21.43
N SER A 359 4.34 15.79 -21.06
CA SER A 359 5.17 16.58 -22.01
C SER A 359 6.69 16.38 -21.84
N GLY A 360 7.14 15.49 -20.95
CA GLY A 360 8.55 15.28 -20.61
C GLY A 360 9.22 14.16 -21.40
#